data_AF-A0A2T1LX02-F1
#
_entry.id   AF-A0A2T1LX02-F1
#
_cell.length_a   1.000
_cell.length_b   1.000
_cell.length_c   1.000
_cell.angle_alpha   90.00
_cell.angle_beta   90.00
_cell.angle_gamma   90.00
#
_symmetry.space_group_name_H-M   'P 1'
#
loop_
_entity.id
_entity.type
_entity.pdbx_description
1 polymer ?
#
loop_
_entity_poly.entity_id
_entity_poly.type
_entity_poly.pdbx_seq_one_letter_code
_entity_poly.pdbx_strand_id
1 'polypeptide(L)' 'MMNDRLSFVLKILIASAILSYLVKYGGRLLPLEPNLINALLGISVPPTMMGLALWWREKS' A
#
# COMPACT_ATOMS: atom_id res chain seq x y z
N MET A 1 18.49 0.38 24.02
CA MET A 1 18.49 1.50 23.04
C MET A 1 18.73 1.05 21.59
N MET A 2 19.63 0.10 21.30
CA MET A 2 19.86 -0.38 19.92
C MET A 2 18.82 -1.42 19.43
N ASN A 3 18.16 -2.13 20.36
CA ASN A 3 17.15 -3.14 20.05
C ASN A 3 15.88 -2.54 19.39
N ASP A 4 15.49 -1.34 19.81
CA ASP A 4 14.23 -0.71 19.37
C ASP A 4 14.30 -0.23 17.92
N ARG A 5 15.48 0.28 17.50
CA ARG A 5 15.73 0.67 16.12
C ARG A 5 15.81 -0.53 15.19
N LEU A 6 16.48 -1.60 15.62
CA LEU A 6 16.57 -2.84 14.86
C LEU A 6 15.18 -3.48 14.69
N SER A 7 14.40 -3.56 15.76
CA SER A 7 13.01 -4.05 15.73
C SER A 7 12.11 -3.21 14.81
N PHE A 8 12.25 -1.88 14.86
CA PHE A 8 11.51 -0.98 13.97
C PHE A 8 11.84 -1.20 12.49
N VAL A 9 13.13 -1.29 12.15
CA VAL A 9 13.57 -1.56 10.77
C VAL A 9 13.08 -2.93 10.31
N LEU A 10 13.16 -3.96 11.16
CA LEU A 10 12.67 -5.31 10.83
C LEU A 10 11.18 -5.31 10.51
N LYS A 11 10.37 -4.60 11.31
CA LYS A 11 8.92 -4.45 11.09
C LYS A 11 8.62 -3.81 9.73
N ILE A 12 9.33 -2.74 9.38
CA ILE A 12 9.16 -2.07 8.09
C ILE A 12 9.57 -3.00 6.95
N LEU A 13 10.69 -3.72 7.11
CA LEU A 13 11.20 -4.62 6.08
C LEU A 13 10.21 -5.75 5.80
N ILE A 14 9.62 -6.33 6.85
CA ILE A 14 8.56 -7.36 6.73
C ILE A 14 7.31 -6.76 6.07
N ALA A 15 6.83 -5.61 6.53
CA ALA A 15 5.66 -4.95 5.93
C ALA A 15 5.87 -4.63 4.45
N SER A 16 7.06 -4.14 4.08
CA SER A 16 7.43 -3.85 2.70
C SER A 16 7.54 -5.11 1.85
N ALA A 17 8.09 -6.20 2.39
CA ALA A 17 8.17 -7.47 1.69
C ALA A 17 6.77 -8.04 1.40
N ILE A 18 5.87 -7.99 2.39
CA ILE A 18 4.48 -8.41 2.24
C ILE A 18 3.76 -7.56 1.20
N LEU A 19 3.90 -6.22 1.28
CA LEU A 19 3.30 -5.30 0.33
C LEU A 19 3.82 -5.53 -1.10
N SER A 20 5.12 -5.76 -1.25
CA SER A 20 5.74 -6.06 -2.54
C SER A 20 5.22 -7.37 -3.14
N TYR A 21 5.06 -8.40 -2.30
CA TYR A 21 4.46 -9.68 -2.71
C TYR A 21 2.99 -9.50 -3.15
N LEU A 22 2.20 -8.76 -2.38
CA LEU A 22 0.80 -8.43 -2.69
C LEU A 22 0.67 -7.68 -4.01
N VAL A 23 1.53 -6.70 -4.29
CA VAL A 23 1.48 -5.95 -5.56
C VAL A 23 1.95 -6.83 -6.73
N LYS A 24 3.02 -7.61 -6.53
CA LYS A 24 3.62 -8.44 -7.58
C LYS A 24 2.70 -9.57 -8.04
N TYR A 25 1.98 -10.20 -7.11
CA TYR A 25 1.14 -11.37 -7.41
C TYR A 25 -0.37 -11.08 -7.30
N GLY A 26 -0.78 -10.04 -6.59
CA GLY A 26 -2.19 -9.70 -6.39
C GLY A 26 -2.93 -9.40 -7.69
N GLY A 27 -2.28 -8.71 -8.64
CA GLY A 27 -2.87 -8.47 -9.97
C GLY A 27 -3.04 -9.73 -10.81
N ARG A 28 -2.28 -10.80 -10.55
CA ARG A 28 -2.44 -12.10 -11.22
C ARG A 28 -3.50 -12.97 -10.55
N LEU A 29 -3.65 -12.87 -9.23
CA LEU A 29 -4.64 -13.60 -8.44
C LEU A 29 -6.05 -13.02 -8.57
N LEU A 30 -6.15 -11.75 -8.94
CA LEU A 30 -7.40 -11.07 -9.25
C LEU A 30 -7.56 -11.06 -10.78
N PRO A 31 -8.30 -12.01 -11.39
CA PRO A 31 -8.69 -11.92 -12.79
C PRO A 31 -9.65 -10.73 -12.93
N LEU A 32 -9.08 -9.52 -13.01
CA LEU A 32 -9.82 -8.29 -13.23
C LEU A 32 -10.20 -8.27 -14.69
N GLU A 33 -11.46 -8.54 -14.99
CA GLU A 33 -11.97 -8.29 -16.32
C GLU A 33 -11.77 -6.80 -16.67
N PRO A 34 -11.43 -6.48 -17.94
CA PRO A 34 -11.29 -5.12 -18.41
C PRO A 34 -12.64 -4.40 -18.35
N ASN A 35 -12.95 -3.85 -17.18
CA ASN A 35 -14.20 -3.15 -16.87
C ASN A 35 -13.87 -1.72 -16.45
N LEU A 36 -14.69 -0.76 -16.91
CA LEU A 36 -14.60 0.65 -16.56
C LEU A 36 -14.46 0.88 -15.04
N ILE A 37 -15.23 0.14 -14.24
CA ILE A 37 -15.22 0.28 -12.77
C ILE A 37 -13.85 -0.13 -12.21
N ASN A 38 -13.28 -1.25 -12.67
CA ASN A 38 -11.97 -1.73 -12.22
C ASN A 38 -10.86 -0.74 -12.58
N ALA A 39 -10.92 -0.14 -13.78
CA ALA A 39 -9.99 0.89 -14.21
C ALA A 39 -10.09 2.16 -13.35
N LEU A 40 -11.33 2.62 -13.07
CA LEU A 40 -11.58 3.78 -12.22
C LEU A 40 -11.10 3.56 -10.78
N LEU A 41 -11.30 2.36 -10.22
CA LEU A 41 -10.77 2.01 -8.90
C LEU A 41 -9.24 1.98 -8.91
N GLY A 42 -8.61 1.34 -9.91
CA GLY A 42 -7.16 1.28 -10.01
C GLY A 42 -6.48 2.65 -10.08
N ILE A 43 -7.11 3.62 -10.75
CA ILE A 43 -6.55 4.97 -10.89
C ILE A 43 -6.92 5.91 -9.74
N SER A 44 -8.08 5.73 -9.11
CA SER A 44 -8.57 6.61 -8.03
C SER A 44 -8.05 6.22 -6.65
N VAL A 45 -7.78 4.93 -6.41
CA VAL A 45 -7.31 4.46 -5.10
C VAL A 45 -5.99 5.12 -4.69
N PRO A 46 -4.92 5.15 -5.50
CA PRO A 46 -3.66 5.78 -5.10
C PRO A 46 -3.78 7.27 -4.71
N PRO A 47 -4.42 8.16 -5.51
CA PRO A 47 -4.58 9.56 -5.13
C PRO A 47 -5.52 9.74 -3.94
N THR A 48 -6.55 8.91 -3.78
CA THR A 48 -7.45 8.98 -2.60
C THR A 48 -6.70 8.60 -1.32
N MET A 49 -5.89 7.54 -1.37
CA MET A 49 -5.02 7.15 -0.25
C MET A 49 -4.00 8.25 0.09
N MET A 50 -3.38 8.86 -0.92
CA MET A 50 -2.46 9.97 -0.73
C MET A 50 -3.16 11.18 -0.11
N GLY A 51 -4.35 11.53 -0.59
CA GLY A 51 -5.17 12.62 -0.06
C GLY A 51 -5.54 12.40 1.41
N LEU A 52 -5.96 11.19 1.77
CA LEU A 52 -6.24 10.81 3.17
C LEU A 52 -4.99 10.89 4.04
N ALA A 53 -3.84 10.43 3.54
CA ALA A 53 -2.58 10.50 4.27
C ALA A 53 -2.13 11.95 4.51
N LEU A 54 -2.28 12.82 3.51
CA LEU A 54 -1.97 14.24 3.63
C LEU A 54 -2.92 14.94 4.59
N TRP A 55 -4.22 14.64 4.53
CA TRP A 55 -5.20 15.20 5.46
C TRP A 55 -4.93 14.78 6.90
N TRP A 56 -4.56 13.52 7.13
CA TRP A 56 -4.18 13.06 8.46
C TRP A 56 -2.89 13.76 8.94
N ARG A 57 -1.92 13.96 8.05
CA ARG A 57 -0.70 14.72 8.38
C ARG A 57 -0.97 16.17 8.73
N GLU A 58 -1.93 16.83 8.08
CA GLU A 58 -2.32 18.20 8.41
C GLU A 58 -3.01 18.30 9.79
N LYS A 59 -3.79 17.27 10.14
CA LYS A 59 -4.54 17.24 11.40
C LYS A 59 -3.70 16.80 12.62
N SER A 60 -2.54 16.17 12.42
CA SER A 60 -1.62 15.69 13.46
C SER A 60 -0.55 16.72 13.82
#